data_AF-A0A370HH84-F1
#
_entry.id   AF-A0A370HH84-F1
#
_cell.length_a   1.000
_cell.length_b   1.000
_cell.length_c   1.000
_cell.angle_alpha   90.00
_cell.angle_beta   90.00
_cell.angle_gamma   90.00
#
_symmetry.space_group_name_H-M   'P 1'
#
loop_
_entity.id
_entity.type
_entity.pdbx_description
1 polymer ?
#
loop_
_entity_poly.entity_id
_entity_poly.type
_entity_poly.pdbx_seq_one_letter_code
_entity_poly.pdbx_strand_id
1 'polypeptide(L)'
;MGSRPISSRAVGSSSCGPGVEPAYGIPPEQVVGSGIRLKYELNGDTPALRRLPQVDFVDDGPGKPVGIARFIGRRPVFAAGNSDGDLQMLQWTTLAPGPRFALIVHHTDAEREYAYGRRSQVDKLDKALDEAPRRGWLVVDMRNDWKTIHRP
;
A
#
# COMPACT_ATOMS: atom_id res chain seq x y z
N MET A 1 18.35 3.08 -15.34
CA MET A 1 17.21 3.70 -14.62
C MET A 1 16.90 2.84 -13.41
N GLY A 2 17.16 3.32 -12.20
CA GLY A 2 16.84 2.57 -10.98
C GLY A 2 15.35 2.68 -10.64
N SER A 3 14.74 1.58 -10.22
CA SER A 3 13.40 1.59 -9.62
C SER A 3 13.45 2.31 -8.27
N ARG A 4 12.51 3.22 -8.02
CA ARG A 4 12.32 3.86 -6.71
C ARG A 4 11.12 3.21 -6.01
N PRO A 5 11.32 2.40 -4.95
CA PRO A 5 10.21 1.77 -4.24
C PRO A 5 9.37 2.83 -3.52
N ILE A 6 8.06 2.61 -3.46
CA ILE A 6 7.09 3.48 -2.76
C ILE A 6 6.21 2.55 -1.93
N SER A 7 5.83 2.99 -0.73
CA SER A 7 4.87 2.27 0.13
C SER A 7 3.57 3.06 0.21
N SER A 8 2.44 2.45 -0.19
CA SER A 8 1.08 3.00 0.00
C SER A 8 0.27 2.07 0.90
N ARG A 9 -0.22 2.58 2.03
CA ARG A 9 -0.87 1.80 3.08
C ARG A 9 -2.08 2.55 3.63
N ALA A 10 -3.17 1.83 3.85
CA ALA A 10 -4.39 2.36 4.50
C ALA A 10 -4.14 2.90 5.92
N VAL A 11 -3.11 2.37 6.61
CA VAL A 11 -2.68 2.83 7.93
C VAL A 11 -2.09 4.24 7.84
N GLY A 12 -2.31 5.06 8.86
CA GLY A 12 -1.93 6.47 8.84
C GLY A 12 -0.44 6.69 8.51
N SER A 13 -0.14 7.68 7.68
CA SER A 13 1.23 7.99 7.22
C SER A 13 2.21 8.20 8.39
N SER A 14 1.73 8.75 9.50
CA SER A 14 2.51 8.93 10.72
C SER A 14 2.70 7.67 11.56
N SER A 15 1.85 6.65 11.40
CA SER A 15 2.01 5.35 12.05
C SER A 15 2.93 4.44 11.23
N CYS A 16 2.94 4.56 9.90
CA CYS A 16 3.88 3.82 9.06
C CYS A 16 5.26 4.49 8.96
N GLY A 17 5.32 5.83 8.94
CA GLY A 17 6.55 6.58 8.66
C GLY A 17 7.78 6.18 9.48
N PRO A 18 7.73 6.15 10.84
CA PRO A 18 8.93 5.94 11.66
C PRO A 18 9.55 4.54 11.54
N GLY A 19 8.74 3.52 11.22
CA GLY A 19 9.19 2.13 11.13
C GLY A 19 9.54 1.67 9.72
N VAL A 20 9.07 2.37 8.69
CA VAL A 20 9.23 1.92 7.30
C VAL A 20 10.66 2.09 6.79
N GLU A 21 11.33 3.20 7.10
CA GLU A 21 12.72 3.42 6.69
C GLU A 21 13.69 2.40 7.32
N PRO A 22 13.72 2.17 8.64
CA PRO A 22 14.64 1.18 9.23
C PRO A 22 14.32 -0.27 8.83
N ALA A 23 13.06 -0.60 8.54
CA ALA A 23 12.65 -1.96 8.18
C ALA A 23 12.82 -2.27 6.69
N TYR A 24 12.52 -1.30 5.82
CA TYR A 24 12.42 -1.51 4.37
C TYR A 24 13.33 -0.61 3.52
N GLY A 25 14.05 0.33 4.14
CA GLY A 25 14.90 1.28 3.42
C GLY A 25 14.14 2.28 2.55
N ILE A 26 12.83 2.46 2.80
CA ILE A 26 11.98 3.40 2.07
C ILE A 26 11.89 4.69 2.90
N PRO A 27 12.40 5.83 2.39
CA PRO A 27 12.42 7.07 3.14
C PRO A 27 10.99 7.65 3.29
N PRO A 28 10.74 8.50 4.31
CA PRO A 28 9.39 8.98 4.63
C PRO A 28 8.67 9.67 3.48
N GLU A 29 9.38 10.40 2.62
CA GLU A 29 8.81 11.07 1.44
C GLU A 29 8.35 10.10 0.33
N GLN A 30 8.68 8.81 0.44
CA GLN A 30 8.19 7.74 -0.43
C GLN A 30 7.11 6.89 0.25
N VAL A 31 6.57 7.35 1.39
CA VAL A 31 5.50 6.70 2.12
C VAL A 31 4.20 7.50 1.97
N VAL A 32 3.21 6.89 1.34
CA VAL A 32 1.84 7.39 1.26
C VAL A 32 0.99 6.60 2.25
N GLY A 33 0.14 7.30 2.99
CA GLY A 33 -0.82 6.67 3.87
C GLY A 33 -1.91 7.64 4.31
N SER A 34 -2.89 7.13 5.05
CA SER A 34 -4.02 7.95 5.51
C SER A 34 -3.52 9.16 6.33
N GLY A 35 -4.10 10.33 6.07
CA GLY A 35 -3.69 11.60 6.65
C GLY A 35 -4.75 12.19 7.56
N ILE A 36 -4.30 12.81 8.65
CA ILE A 36 -5.13 13.70 9.46
C ILE A 36 -4.76 15.15 9.15
N ARG A 37 -5.74 16.05 9.28
CA ARG A 37 -5.54 17.45 8.95
C ARG A 37 -4.54 18.09 9.91
N LEU A 38 -3.58 18.82 9.33
CA LEU A 38 -2.62 19.61 10.08
C LEU A 38 -3.02 21.08 10.04
N LYS A 39 -2.80 21.76 11.15
CA LYS A 39 -2.93 23.22 11.26
C LYS A 39 -1.57 23.79 11.62
N TYR A 40 -1.11 24.75 10.83
CA TYR A 40 0.03 25.58 11.21
C TYR A 40 -0.37 26.50 12.35
N GLU A 41 0.45 26.53 13.39
CA GLU A 41 0.30 27.40 14.54
C GLU A 41 1.66 28.02 14.86
N LEU A 42 1.63 29.25 15.37
CA LEU A 42 2.80 29.96 15.82
C LEU A 42 2.62 30.25 17.32
N ASN A 43 3.47 29.64 18.14
CA ASN A 43 3.46 29.80 19.60
C ASN A 43 4.63 30.72 19.99
N GLY A 44 4.37 32.03 20.11
CA GLY A 44 5.44 33.03 20.18
C GLY A 44 6.21 33.08 18.86
N ASP A 45 7.51 32.78 18.89
CA ASP A 45 8.35 32.64 17.69
C ASP A 45 8.63 31.17 17.30
N THR A 46 7.90 30.22 17.90
CA THR A 46 8.08 28.78 17.60
C THR A 46 6.98 28.27 16.67
N PRO A 47 7.30 27.93 15.40
CA PRO A 47 6.34 27.33 14.48
C PRO A 47 6.05 25.88 14.84
N ALA A 48 4.78 25.47 14.75
CA ALA A 48 4.34 24.11 15.00
C ALA A 48 3.26 23.67 13.99
N LEU A 49 3.19 22.36 13.74
CA LEU A 49 2.08 21.72 13.01
C LEU A 49 1.24 20.91 13.99
N ARG A 50 0.06 21.42 14.34
CA ARG A 50 -0.87 20.72 15.23
C ARG A 50 -1.76 19.77 14.44
N ARG A 51 -1.87 18.53 14.94
CA ARG A 51 -2.82 17.53 14.44
C ARG A 51 -4.24 17.88 14.88
N LEU A 52 -5.17 17.95 13.94
CA LEU A 52 -6.59 18.12 14.24
C LEU A 52 -7.28 16.74 14.26
N PRO A 53 -8.34 16.56 15.07
CA PRO A 53 -9.17 15.36 15.06
C PRO A 53 -10.09 15.35 13.82
N GLN A 54 -9.51 15.56 12.64
CA GLN A 54 -10.21 15.62 11.35
C GLN A 54 -9.40 14.81 10.33
N VAL A 55 -10.08 13.93 9.60
CA VAL A 55 -9.50 13.16 8.49
C VAL A 55 -9.23 14.12 7.33
N ASP A 56 -8.02 14.05 6.76
CA ASP A 56 -7.66 14.78 5.53
C ASP A 56 -7.71 13.86 4.30
N PHE A 57 -7.27 12.62 4.46
CA PHE A 57 -7.15 11.67 3.35
C PHE A 57 -7.21 10.22 3.87
N VAL A 58 -7.86 9.33 3.12
CA VAL A 58 -7.90 7.89 3.40
C VAL A 58 -7.20 7.16 2.26
N ASP A 59 -6.10 6.48 2.56
CA ASP A 59 -5.27 5.76 1.58
C ASP A 59 -5.70 4.30 1.40
N ASP A 60 -6.99 4.10 1.12
CA ASP A 60 -7.56 2.76 0.94
C ASP A 60 -8.51 2.69 -0.26
N GLY A 61 -8.53 1.54 -0.93
CA GLY A 61 -9.35 1.30 -2.13
C GLY A 61 -9.15 2.38 -3.20
N PRO A 62 -10.22 3.09 -3.63
CA PRO A 62 -10.11 4.22 -4.56
C PRO A 62 -9.23 5.38 -4.07
N GLY A 63 -8.96 5.48 -2.76
CA GLY A 63 -8.06 6.47 -2.19
C GLY A 63 -6.61 6.26 -2.62
N LYS A 64 -6.13 5.02 -2.69
CA LYS A 64 -4.74 4.70 -3.05
C LYS A 64 -4.25 5.34 -4.36
N PRO A 65 -4.94 5.20 -5.52
CA PRO A 65 -4.49 5.85 -6.74
C PRO A 65 -4.51 7.38 -6.63
N VAL A 66 -5.44 7.97 -5.86
CA VAL A 66 -5.49 9.41 -5.59
C VAL A 66 -4.28 9.83 -4.74
N GLY A 67 -3.94 9.08 -3.71
CA GLY A 67 -2.78 9.32 -2.85
C GLY A 67 -1.48 9.26 -3.66
N ILE A 68 -1.31 8.20 -4.45
CA ILE A 68 -0.14 8.05 -5.34
C ILE A 68 -0.04 9.25 -6.30
N ALA A 69 -1.13 9.63 -6.97
CA ALA A 69 -1.12 10.77 -7.87
C ALA A 69 -0.82 12.10 -7.15
N ARG A 70 -1.37 12.30 -5.94
CA ARG A 70 -1.21 13.54 -5.16
C ARG A 70 0.20 13.70 -4.58
N PHE A 71 0.76 12.65 -3.99
CA PHE A 71 2.02 12.73 -3.22
C PHE A 71 3.25 12.33 -4.04
N ILE A 72 3.11 11.39 -4.99
CA ILE A 72 4.21 10.95 -5.85
C ILE A 72 4.18 11.66 -7.20
N GLY A 73 3.00 12.02 -7.71
CA GLY A 73 2.84 12.70 -8.99
C GLY A 73 3.08 11.82 -10.21
N ARG A 74 3.27 10.51 -10.03
CA ARG A 74 3.61 9.57 -11.11
C ARG A 74 2.81 8.28 -10.98
N ARG A 75 2.36 7.76 -12.12
CA ARG A 75 1.74 6.44 -12.19
C ARG A 75 2.83 5.36 -12.03
N PRO A 76 2.65 4.36 -11.15
CA PRO A 76 3.60 3.27 -11.02
C PRO A 76 3.67 2.42 -12.31
N VAL A 77 4.79 1.73 -12.50
CA VAL A 77 4.95 0.69 -13.53
C VAL A 77 4.80 -0.71 -12.94
N PHE A 78 4.88 -0.81 -11.62
CA PHE A 78 4.72 -2.01 -10.81
C PHE A 78 3.90 -1.67 -9.56
N ALA A 79 2.99 -2.56 -9.15
CA ALA A 79 2.28 -2.48 -7.89
C ALA A 79 2.11 -3.88 -7.28
N ALA A 80 2.21 -3.97 -5.95
CA ALA A 80 1.92 -5.19 -5.20
C ALA A 80 0.85 -4.90 -4.16
N GLY A 81 -0.07 -5.85 -3.96
CA GLY A 81 -1.13 -5.78 -2.96
C GLY A 81 -1.43 -7.14 -2.35
N ASN A 82 -2.30 -7.19 -1.36
CA ASN A 82 -2.72 -8.43 -0.70
C ASN A 82 -4.22 -8.46 -0.36
N SER A 83 -4.97 -7.39 -0.65
CA SER A 83 -6.40 -7.31 -0.35
C SER A 83 -7.21 -6.60 -1.44
N ASP A 84 -8.54 -6.61 -1.31
CA ASP A 84 -9.45 -5.84 -2.17
C ASP A 84 -9.26 -4.32 -2.02
N GLY A 85 -8.66 -3.85 -0.92
CA GLY A 85 -8.26 -2.45 -0.74
C GLY A 85 -7.15 -2.01 -1.72
N ASP A 86 -6.44 -2.96 -2.33
CA ASP A 86 -5.42 -2.69 -3.35
C ASP A 86 -5.97 -2.68 -4.77
N LEU A 87 -7.22 -3.11 -4.98
CA LEU A 87 -7.78 -3.36 -6.31
C LEU A 87 -7.60 -2.15 -7.25
N GLN A 88 -8.00 -0.96 -6.81
CA GLN A 88 -7.93 0.24 -7.63
C GLN A 88 -6.49 0.71 -7.87
N MET A 89 -5.56 0.43 -6.95
CA MET A 89 -4.13 0.70 -7.15
C MET A 89 -3.56 -0.23 -8.24
N LEU A 90 -3.90 -1.52 -8.20
CA LEU A 90 -3.47 -2.51 -9.20
C LEU A 90 -4.06 -2.16 -10.58
N GLN A 91 -5.33 -1.77 -10.65
CA GLN A 91 -5.99 -1.29 -11.87
C GLN A 91 -5.34 -0.01 -12.40
N TRP A 92 -5.14 1.00 -11.54
CA TRP A 92 -4.50 2.27 -11.92
C TRP A 92 -3.12 2.03 -12.54
N THR A 93 -2.35 1.12 -11.96
CA THR A 93 -1.01 0.76 -12.44
C THR A 93 -1.06 0.03 -13.77
N THR A 94 -1.89 -1.01 -13.90
CA THR A 94 -1.80 -1.98 -15.01
C THR A 94 -2.69 -1.70 -16.20
N LEU A 95 -3.73 -0.89 -16.06
CA LEU A 95 -4.63 -0.55 -17.18
C LEU A 95 -4.15 0.64 -18.02
N ALA A 96 -3.00 1.22 -17.67
CA ALA A 96 -2.31 2.17 -18.55
C ALA A 96 -1.62 1.45 -19.72
N PRO A 97 -1.46 2.13 -20.86
CA PRO A 97 -0.61 1.63 -21.95
C PRO A 97 0.83 1.37 -21.52
N GLY A 98 1.46 0.41 -22.21
CA GLY A 98 2.87 0.04 -22.06
C GLY A 98 3.11 -1.11 -21.08
N PRO A 99 4.37 -1.56 -20.91
CA PRO A 99 4.72 -2.63 -19.99
C PRO A 99 4.42 -2.25 -18.54
N ARG A 100 3.59 -3.06 -17.87
CA ARG A 100 3.18 -2.92 -16.48
C ARG A 100 3.13 -4.27 -15.82
N PHE A 101 3.35 -4.29 -14.52
CA PHE A 101 3.31 -5.52 -13.74
C PHE A 101 2.50 -5.30 -12.46
N ALA A 102 1.75 -6.31 -12.05
CA ALA A 102 1.10 -6.31 -10.75
C ALA A 102 1.19 -7.69 -10.10
N LEU A 103 1.28 -7.68 -8.78
CA LEU A 103 1.43 -8.85 -7.95
C LEU A 103 0.41 -8.81 -6.81
N ILE A 104 -0.21 -9.94 -6.52
CA ILE A 104 -1.04 -10.17 -5.34
C ILE A 104 -0.37 -11.22 -4.47
N VAL A 105 -0.13 -10.90 -3.21
CA VAL A 105 0.29 -11.88 -2.20
C VAL A 105 -0.97 -12.55 -1.64
N HIS A 106 -1.12 -13.84 -1.87
CA HIS A 106 -2.20 -14.65 -1.32
C HIS A 106 -1.69 -15.39 -0.09
N HIS A 107 -2.18 -14.99 1.08
CA HIS A 107 -1.84 -15.57 2.38
C HIS A 107 -2.52 -16.93 2.54
N THR A 108 -1.84 -17.98 2.10
CA THR A 108 -2.30 -19.38 2.09
C THR A 108 -1.65 -20.26 3.16
N ASP A 109 -0.74 -19.71 3.95
CA ASP A 109 0.10 -20.48 4.86
C ASP A 109 -0.27 -20.27 6.33
N ALA A 110 -1.17 -21.12 6.85
CA ALA A 110 -1.57 -21.08 8.26
C ALA A 110 -0.52 -21.66 9.23
N GLU A 111 0.53 -22.32 8.72
CA GLU A 111 1.53 -22.97 9.57
C GLU A 111 2.70 -22.03 9.87
N ARG A 112 3.18 -21.29 8.86
CA ARG A 112 4.32 -20.36 8.97
C ARG A 112 3.89 -18.91 9.17
N GLU A 113 2.63 -18.60 8.88
CA GLU A 113 2.02 -17.28 9.05
C GLU A 113 0.49 -17.42 9.24
N TYR A 114 -0.31 -16.60 8.56
CA TYR A 114 -1.76 -16.64 8.60
C TYR A 114 -2.32 -17.09 7.25
N ALA A 115 -3.43 -17.84 7.28
CA ALA A 115 -4.23 -18.10 6.09
C ALA A 115 -5.52 -17.29 6.15
N TYR A 116 -5.70 -16.35 5.23
CA TYR A 116 -6.90 -15.55 5.12
C TYR A 116 -7.20 -15.21 3.66
N GLY A 117 -8.46 -14.86 3.38
CA GLY A 117 -8.93 -14.64 2.01
C GLY A 117 -10.36 -14.11 1.98
N ARG A 118 -11.21 -14.70 1.13
CA ARG A 118 -12.55 -14.17 0.81
C ARG A 118 -13.49 -13.96 1.99
N ARG A 119 -13.31 -14.71 3.08
CA ARG A 119 -14.15 -14.65 4.28
C ARG A 119 -13.56 -13.80 5.40
N SER A 120 -12.38 -13.22 5.19
CA SER A 120 -11.74 -12.38 6.20
C SER A 120 -12.55 -11.10 6.44
N GLN A 121 -12.63 -10.67 7.69
CA GLN A 121 -13.23 -9.38 8.07
C GLN A 121 -12.24 -8.22 7.92
N VAL A 122 -10.94 -8.53 7.98
CA VAL A 122 -9.81 -7.59 7.82
C VAL A 122 -8.98 -8.07 6.64
N ASP A 123 -8.55 -7.16 5.76
CA ASP A 123 -7.74 -7.49 4.58
C ASP A 123 -8.35 -8.58 3.68
N LYS A 124 -9.66 -8.51 3.47
CA LYS A 124 -10.39 -9.43 2.58
C LYS A 124 -9.81 -9.39 1.18
N LEU A 125 -9.47 -10.56 0.64
CA LEU A 125 -9.01 -10.76 -0.74
C LEU A 125 -10.04 -11.61 -1.50
N ASP A 126 -10.80 -10.99 -2.40
CA ASP A 126 -11.95 -11.60 -3.09
C ASP A 126 -12.05 -11.07 -4.52
N LYS A 127 -12.41 -9.80 -4.69
CA LYS A 127 -12.56 -9.18 -6.01
C LYS A 127 -11.24 -9.03 -6.74
N ALA A 128 -10.17 -8.65 -6.03
CA ALA A 128 -8.84 -8.54 -6.64
C ALA A 128 -8.31 -9.89 -7.11
N LEU A 129 -8.65 -10.97 -6.39
CA LEU A 129 -8.31 -12.33 -6.77
C LEU A 129 -9.08 -12.80 -8.01
N ASP A 130 -10.35 -12.42 -8.15
CA ASP A 130 -11.16 -12.69 -9.37
C ASP A 130 -10.65 -11.91 -10.60
N GLU A 131 -10.17 -10.68 -10.39
CA GLU A 131 -9.63 -9.87 -11.48
C GLU A 131 -8.25 -10.33 -11.96
N ALA A 132 -7.43 -10.89 -11.07
CA ALA A 132 -6.05 -11.27 -11.36
C ALA A 132 -5.85 -12.06 -12.67
N PRO A 133 -6.55 -13.20 -12.93
CA PRO A 133 -6.37 -13.95 -14.16
C PRO A 133 -6.82 -13.18 -15.41
N ARG A 134 -7.84 -12.31 -15.29
CA ARG A 134 -8.33 -11.49 -16.41
C ARG A 134 -7.37 -10.37 -16.77
N ARG A 135 -6.57 -9.92 -15.80
CA ARG A 135 -5.65 -8.77 -15.92
C ARG A 135 -4.20 -9.20 -16.10
N GLY A 136 -3.89 -10.50 -16.01
CA GLY A 136 -2.53 -11.03 -16.04
C GLY A 136 -1.71 -10.64 -14.81
N TRP A 137 -2.35 -10.42 -13.66
CA TRP A 137 -1.65 -10.15 -12.41
C TRP A 137 -1.10 -11.46 -11.84
N LEU A 138 0.14 -11.44 -11.35
CA LEU A 138 0.73 -12.60 -10.70
C LEU A 138 0.12 -12.78 -9.32
N VAL A 139 -0.45 -13.95 -9.04
CA VAL A 139 -0.87 -14.32 -7.67
C VAL A 139 0.21 -15.22 -7.09
N VAL A 140 0.83 -14.77 -6.00
CA VAL A 140 1.81 -15.54 -5.25
C VAL A 140 1.10 -16.31 -4.16
N ASP A 141 1.23 -17.63 -4.17
CA ASP A 141 0.77 -18.51 -3.11
C ASP A 141 1.87 -18.60 -2.05
N MET A 142 1.67 -17.93 -0.92
CA MET A 142 2.72 -17.79 0.09
C MET A 142 3.20 -19.15 0.65
N ARG A 143 2.31 -20.14 0.75
CA ARG A 143 2.67 -21.50 1.19
C ARG A 143 3.59 -22.18 0.19
N ASN A 144 3.25 -22.14 -1.09
CA ASN A 144 3.91 -22.93 -2.11
C ASN A 144 5.11 -22.23 -2.76
N ASP A 145 5.09 -20.89 -2.83
CA ASP A 145 6.06 -20.11 -3.60
C ASP A 145 7.20 -19.55 -2.72
N TRP A 146 6.99 -19.39 -1.41
CA TRP A 146 8.00 -18.84 -0.51
C TRP A 146 8.70 -19.94 0.31
N LYS A 147 10.02 -19.99 0.17
CA LYS A 147 10.87 -20.91 0.96
C LYS A 147 10.95 -20.50 2.43
N THR A 148 10.91 -19.20 2.70
CA THR A 148 11.07 -18.62 4.03
C THR A 148 10.15 -17.40 4.14
N ILE A 149 9.42 -17.27 5.25
CA ILE A 149 8.48 -16.16 5.48
C ILE A 149 9.15 -15.02 6.25
N HIS A 150 9.81 -15.35 7.35
CA HIS A 150 10.43 -14.37 8.26
C HIS A 150 11.94 -14.34 8.06
N ARG A 151 12.56 -13.20 8.38
CA ARG A 151 14.02 -13.14 8.44
C ARG A 151 14.51 -14.16 9.49
N PRO A 152 15.52 -14.99 9.17
CA PRO A 152 16.14 -15.87 10.17
C PRO A 152 16.79 -15.09 11.30
#